data_AF-A0A178IF44-F1
#
_entry.id   AF-A0A178IF44-F1
#
_cell.length_a   1.000
_cell.length_b   1.000
_cell.length_c   1.000
_cell.angle_alpha   90.00
_cell.angle_beta   90.00
_cell.angle_gamma   90.00
#
_symmetry.space_group_name_H-M   'P 1'
#
loop_
_entity.id
_entity.type
_entity.pdbx_description
1 polymer ?
#
loop_
_entity_poly.entity_id
_entity_poly.type
_entity_poly.pdbx_seq_one_letter_code
_entity_poly.pdbx_strand_id
1 'polypeptide(L)'
;MKTKQLFPVWAGACLAVLSSMSISRAETPPGTAGEPAVSSSTAADRDYAELENLLKAAPPEGIDPRGREGWLWREEKYKRYAVGTLAFYKNHPSDPRRWEGIVQRGYTSPSFITGFKPGFDENPSWGGLIADEAALAEFRAGQTALLRELELASDTTLHQRIGAAGWLFDAVKREAVQNPSGETRERLRVAVKDFMAKFEPELNAAEIAGSVAESFLDLLREQDASAAAEYEETLRRSRHASLREVADKEARALARLAGAGKIKFTAADGREVDVGAMRGKVVLIDFWATWCGPCIAEIPNVVAVYDKYHDKGFEVVGITLENTGVTATMEEAQKEKRLAAAKAKMLKFAADKKMPWPQHYDGKGFGNDFAVQFGIQAIPAMVLIAPDGTIVSTSARGPKLESEVRRLLGLE
;
A
#
# COMPACT_ATOMS: atom_id res chain seq x y z
N MET A 1 14.90 19.68 1.53
CA MET A 1 14.98 18.23 1.81
C MET A 1 13.86 17.86 2.77
N LYS A 2 12.86 17.09 2.31
CA LYS A 2 11.81 16.53 3.17
C LYS A 2 11.65 15.06 2.74
N THR A 3 12.16 14.14 3.56
CA THR A 3 12.01 12.69 3.43
C THR A 3 10.52 12.34 3.53
N LYS A 4 9.94 11.82 2.45
CA LYS A 4 8.55 11.35 2.40
C LYS A 4 8.49 9.95 3.01
N GLN A 5 7.78 9.77 4.11
CA GLN A 5 7.47 8.46 4.67
C GLN A 5 6.37 7.80 3.81
N LEU A 6 6.73 6.67 3.19
CA LEU A 6 5.81 5.74 2.51
C LEU A 6 4.96 5.01 3.56
N PHE A 7 3.64 4.99 3.38
CA PHE A 7 2.72 4.16 4.17
C PHE A 7 2.61 2.78 3.54
N PRO A 8 2.56 1.68 4.32
CA PRO A 8 2.23 0.36 3.79
C PRO A 8 0.70 0.18 3.73
N VAL A 9 0.22 -0.32 2.59
CA VAL A 9 -1.16 -0.76 2.28
C VAL A 9 -1.69 -1.87 3.23
N TRP A 10 -0.85 -2.35 4.15
CA TRP A 10 -0.99 -3.58 4.92
C TRP A 10 -1.98 -3.56 6.09
N ALA A 11 -2.20 -2.41 6.76
CA ALA A 11 -3.05 -2.37 7.94
C ALA A 11 -4.51 -2.79 7.63
N GLY A 12 -4.99 -2.53 6.40
CA GLY A 12 -6.32 -2.96 5.95
C GLY A 12 -6.39 -4.44 5.53
N ALA A 13 -5.34 -4.96 4.90
CA ALA A 13 -5.29 -6.34 4.42
C ALA A 13 -5.20 -7.36 5.57
N CYS A 14 -4.40 -7.08 6.61
CA CYS A 14 -4.32 -7.94 7.80
C CYS A 14 -5.65 -7.95 8.60
N LEU A 15 -6.37 -6.83 8.68
CA LEU A 15 -7.67 -6.77 9.35
C LEU A 15 -8.76 -7.58 8.60
N ALA A 16 -8.72 -7.61 7.27
CA ALA A 16 -9.66 -8.40 6.47
C ALA A 16 -9.42 -9.92 6.55
N VAL A 17 -8.15 -10.35 6.69
CA VAL A 17 -7.78 -11.75 6.89
C VAL A 17 -8.14 -12.21 8.31
N LEU A 18 -7.94 -11.37 9.32
CA LEU A 18 -8.31 -11.67 10.71
C LEU A 18 -9.83 -11.75 10.95
N SER A 19 -10.63 -11.00 10.18
CA SER A 19 -12.09 -11.05 10.27
C SER A 19 -12.76 -12.22 9.53
N SER A 20 -12.11 -12.81 8.52
CA SER A 20 -12.73 -13.85 7.67
C SER A 20 -12.48 -15.28 8.16
N MET A 21 -11.56 -15.49 9.10
CA MET A 21 -11.24 -16.81 9.67
C MET A 21 -11.80 -16.96 11.09
N SER A 22 -13.13 -16.93 11.20
CA SER A 22 -13.81 -17.40 12.40
C SER A 22 -13.51 -18.88 12.61
N ILE A 23 -12.73 -19.17 13.65
CA ILE A 23 -12.67 -20.41 14.45
C ILE A 23 -13.33 -21.63 13.76
N SER A 24 -12.56 -22.41 13.00
CA SER A 24 -12.89 -23.82 12.82
C SER A 24 -12.61 -24.53 14.13
N ARG A 25 -13.66 -24.74 14.90
CA ARG A 25 -13.64 -25.51 16.16
C ARG A 25 -13.19 -26.92 15.80
N ALA A 26 -12.07 -27.37 16.36
CA ALA A 26 -11.59 -28.74 16.18
C ALA A 26 -12.73 -29.73 16.50
N GLU A 27 -13.10 -30.55 15.52
CA GLU A 27 -14.10 -31.60 15.68
C GLU A 27 -13.57 -32.67 16.64
N THR A 28 -14.23 -32.83 17.79
CA THR A 28 -14.01 -33.95 18.71
C THR A 28 -14.68 -35.22 18.16
N PRO A 29 -14.05 -36.41 18.27
CA PRO A 29 -14.62 -37.66 17.79
C PRO A 29 -15.81 -38.12 18.67
N PRO A 30 -16.72 -38.97 18.16
CA PRO A 30 -17.99 -39.23 18.82
C PRO A 30 -17.80 -40.19 20.00
N GLY A 31 -18.20 -39.75 21.19
CA GLY A 31 -18.12 -40.57 22.40
C GLY A 31 -18.91 -40.02 23.59
N THR A 32 -20.11 -40.58 23.75
CA THR A 32 -20.91 -40.74 24.99
C THR A 32 -21.44 -39.49 25.72
N ALA A 33 -22.76 -39.48 25.90
CA ALA A 33 -23.55 -38.49 26.58
C ALA A 33 -23.15 -38.28 28.05
N GLY A 34 -23.05 -37.02 28.47
CA GLY A 34 -22.92 -36.60 29.86
C GLY A 34 -22.92 -35.06 29.98
N GLU A 35 -24.05 -34.53 30.46
CA GLU A 35 -24.33 -33.22 31.13
C GLU A 35 -23.76 -31.87 30.60
N PRO A 36 -24.50 -30.74 30.77
CA PRO A 36 -24.08 -29.45 30.25
C PRO A 36 -22.99 -28.82 31.13
N ALA A 37 -21.75 -28.82 30.66
CA ALA A 37 -20.67 -28.07 31.28
C ALA A 37 -20.85 -26.56 31.03
N VAL A 38 -21.29 -25.82 32.05
CA VAL A 38 -21.12 -24.37 32.11
C VAL A 38 -19.62 -24.10 32.27
N SER A 39 -18.96 -23.76 31.16
CA SER A 39 -17.53 -23.43 31.11
C SER A 39 -17.23 -22.19 31.97
N SER A 40 -16.46 -22.36 33.05
CA SER A 40 -15.90 -21.24 33.81
C SER A 40 -14.64 -20.73 33.10
N SER A 41 -14.74 -19.55 32.49
CA SER A 41 -13.62 -18.85 31.83
C SER A 41 -12.44 -18.64 32.79
N THR A 42 -11.21 -18.95 32.36
CA THR A 42 -9.98 -18.76 33.17
C THR A 42 -9.63 -17.26 33.31
N ALA A 43 -8.68 -16.91 34.19
CA ALA A 43 -8.18 -15.54 34.28
C ALA A 43 -7.54 -15.07 32.96
N ALA A 44 -6.74 -15.93 32.32
CA ALA A 44 -6.17 -15.64 31.01
C ALA A 44 -7.24 -15.43 29.93
N ASP A 45 -8.34 -16.20 29.95
CA ASP A 45 -9.42 -16.00 28.98
C ASP A 45 -10.12 -14.66 29.15
N ARG A 46 -10.35 -14.22 30.38
CA ARG A 46 -10.94 -12.90 30.66
C ARG A 46 -10.02 -11.77 30.22
N ASP A 47 -8.75 -11.84 30.61
CA ASP A 47 -7.76 -10.81 30.30
C ASP A 47 -7.54 -10.71 28.78
N TYR A 48 -7.48 -11.85 28.07
CA TYR A 48 -7.35 -11.85 26.62
C TYR A 48 -8.62 -11.34 25.92
N ALA A 49 -9.80 -11.72 26.40
CA ALA A 49 -11.06 -11.22 25.85
C ALA A 49 -11.17 -9.69 25.97
N GLU A 50 -10.62 -9.08 27.02
CA GLU A 50 -10.54 -7.62 27.14
C GLU A 50 -9.69 -7.01 26.01
N LEU A 51 -8.55 -7.62 25.67
CA LEU A 51 -7.71 -7.17 24.55
C LEU A 51 -8.45 -7.28 23.21
N GLU A 52 -9.15 -8.38 22.97
CA GLU A 52 -9.96 -8.54 21.75
C GLU A 52 -11.09 -7.51 21.66
N ASN A 53 -11.77 -7.26 22.77
CA ASN A 53 -12.84 -6.28 22.85
C ASN A 53 -12.32 -4.87 22.58
N LEU A 54 -11.13 -4.52 23.10
CA LEU A 54 -10.46 -3.26 22.76
C LEU A 54 -10.24 -3.14 21.25
N LEU A 55 -9.72 -4.17 20.58
CA LEU A 55 -9.50 -4.16 19.13
C LEU A 55 -10.79 -4.02 18.32
N LYS A 56 -11.88 -4.66 18.77
CA LYS A 56 -13.19 -4.63 18.11
C LYS A 56 -13.98 -3.35 18.39
N ALA A 57 -13.62 -2.61 19.45
CA ALA A 57 -14.33 -1.39 19.83
C ALA A 57 -14.38 -0.39 18.68
N ALA A 58 -15.55 0.24 18.51
CA ALA A 58 -15.79 1.36 17.60
C ALA A 58 -15.75 2.69 18.40
N PRO A 59 -15.51 3.84 17.73
CA PRO A 59 -15.60 5.12 18.39
C PRO A 59 -17.02 5.33 18.98
N PRO A 60 -17.14 6.00 20.13
CA PRO A 60 -18.41 6.43 20.69
C PRO A 60 -19.30 7.16 19.68
N GLU A 61 -20.61 7.06 19.87
CA GLU A 61 -21.58 7.79 19.06
C GLU A 61 -21.28 9.30 19.09
N GLY A 62 -21.34 9.94 17.92
CA GLY A 62 -21.04 11.36 17.75
C GLY A 62 -19.57 11.69 17.44
N ILE A 63 -18.64 10.73 17.58
CA ILE A 63 -17.24 10.94 17.20
C ILE A 63 -17.03 10.57 15.72
N ASP A 64 -16.61 11.53 14.89
CA ASP A 64 -16.17 11.24 13.52
C ASP A 64 -14.84 10.47 13.55
N PRO A 65 -14.80 9.20 13.09
CA PRO A 65 -13.57 8.40 13.07
C PRO A 65 -12.43 8.99 12.23
N ARG A 66 -12.73 9.95 11.34
CA ARG A 66 -11.75 10.62 10.48
C ARG A 66 -11.34 11.99 11.02
N GLY A 67 -12.13 12.59 11.90
CA GLY A 67 -11.84 13.86 12.56
C GLY A 67 -10.86 13.70 13.74
N ARG A 68 -10.33 14.82 14.24
CA ARG A 68 -9.32 14.83 15.31
C ARG A 68 -9.70 13.98 16.52
N GLU A 69 -10.95 14.05 16.95
CA GLU A 69 -11.46 13.26 18.08
C GLU A 69 -11.41 11.75 17.81
N GLY A 70 -11.74 11.32 16.59
CA GLY A 70 -11.62 9.92 16.18
C GLY A 70 -10.18 9.42 16.18
N TRP A 71 -9.23 10.28 15.81
CA TRP A 71 -7.80 9.98 15.87
C TRP A 71 -7.29 9.87 17.31
N LEU A 72 -7.67 10.80 18.19
CA LEU A 72 -7.31 10.75 19.61
C LEU A 72 -7.94 9.55 20.33
N TRP A 73 -9.19 9.23 20.02
CA TRP A 73 -9.84 8.04 20.55
C TRP A 73 -9.12 6.75 20.12
N ARG A 74 -8.74 6.67 18.84
CA ARG A 74 -8.00 5.51 18.30
C ARG A 74 -6.62 5.39 18.95
N GLU A 75 -5.94 6.51 19.12
CA GLU A 75 -4.66 6.60 19.81
C GLU A 75 -4.76 6.06 21.25
N GLU A 76 -5.77 6.50 22.01
CA GLU A 76 -6.00 6.02 23.36
C GLU A 76 -6.30 4.51 23.39
N LYS A 77 -7.15 4.04 22.47
CA LYS A 77 -7.42 2.60 22.30
C LYS A 77 -6.14 1.80 22.04
N TYR A 78 -5.26 2.26 21.15
CA TYR A 78 -4.03 1.55 20.83
C TYR A 78 -2.99 1.61 21.95
N LYS A 79 -2.90 2.71 22.71
CA LYS A 79 -2.07 2.77 23.92
C LYS A 79 -2.58 1.78 24.98
N ARG A 80 -3.89 1.74 25.23
CA ARG A 80 -4.50 0.78 26.16
C ARG A 80 -4.24 -0.66 25.74
N TYR A 81 -4.42 -0.95 24.45
CA TYR A 81 -4.11 -2.27 23.90
C TYR A 81 -2.63 -2.62 24.13
N ALA A 82 -1.70 -1.71 23.80
CA ALA A 82 -0.27 -1.93 23.98
C ALA A 82 0.14 -2.21 25.44
N VAL A 83 -0.47 -1.51 26.40
CA VAL A 83 -0.24 -1.72 27.84
C VAL A 83 -0.84 -3.05 28.28
N GLY A 84 -2.10 -3.33 27.90
CA GLY A 84 -2.80 -4.56 28.24
C GLY A 84 -2.11 -5.80 27.69
N THR A 85 -1.64 -5.75 26.44
CA THR A 85 -0.84 -6.83 25.84
C THR A 85 0.43 -7.09 26.62
N LEU A 86 1.16 -6.06 27.02
CA LEU A 86 2.40 -6.23 27.79
C LEU A 86 2.11 -6.81 29.18
N ALA A 87 0.98 -6.43 29.80
CA ALA A 87 0.52 -7.03 31.04
C ALA A 87 0.16 -8.51 30.84
N PHE A 88 -0.60 -8.84 29.80
CA PHE A 88 -0.96 -10.22 29.46
C PHE A 88 0.29 -11.09 29.24
N TYR A 89 1.26 -10.55 28.49
CA TYR A 89 2.55 -11.20 28.24
C TYR A 89 3.29 -11.59 29.52
N LYS A 90 3.30 -10.69 30.51
CA LYS A 90 3.99 -10.90 31.79
C LYS A 90 3.19 -11.80 32.73
N ASN A 91 1.88 -11.64 32.77
CA ASN A 91 1.00 -12.30 33.74
C ASN A 91 0.66 -13.74 33.34
N HIS A 92 0.67 -14.05 32.03
CA HIS A 92 0.31 -15.35 31.49
C HIS A 92 1.44 -15.93 30.63
N PRO A 93 2.65 -16.17 31.19
CA PRO A 93 3.84 -16.54 30.42
C PRO A 93 3.76 -17.93 29.77
N SER A 94 2.83 -18.78 30.19
CA SER A 94 2.60 -20.10 29.58
C SER A 94 1.44 -20.10 28.56
N ASP A 95 0.71 -18.99 28.44
CA ASP A 95 -0.38 -18.89 27.48
C ASP A 95 0.19 -18.57 26.09
N PRO A 96 -0.10 -19.37 25.04
CA PRO A 96 0.44 -19.15 23.70
C PRO A 96 -0.10 -17.86 23.04
N ARG A 97 -1.27 -17.35 23.48
CA ARG A 97 -1.86 -16.11 22.95
C ARG A 97 -1.05 -14.87 23.30
N ARG A 98 -0.11 -14.97 24.25
CA ARG A 98 0.76 -13.85 24.59
C ARG A 98 1.56 -13.37 23.39
N TRP A 99 2.03 -14.29 22.56
CA TRP A 99 2.78 -13.98 21.35
C TRP A 99 1.90 -13.35 20.28
N GLU A 100 0.64 -13.75 20.17
CA GLU A 100 -0.35 -13.12 19.29
C GLU A 100 -0.54 -11.64 19.65
N GLY A 101 -0.74 -11.37 20.93
CA GLY A 101 -0.81 -10.01 21.44
C GLY A 101 0.44 -9.21 21.10
N ILE A 102 1.64 -9.76 21.32
CA ILE A 102 2.91 -9.08 21.02
C ILE A 102 3.03 -8.75 19.53
N VAL A 103 2.70 -9.68 18.63
CA VAL A 103 2.70 -9.41 17.18
C VAL A 103 1.71 -8.27 16.86
N GLN A 104 0.49 -8.36 17.36
CA GLN A 104 -0.57 -7.39 17.10
C GLN A 104 -0.29 -6.00 17.70
N ARG A 105 0.41 -5.93 18.84
CA ARG A 105 0.92 -4.68 19.43
C ARG A 105 1.83 -3.92 18.47
N GLY A 106 2.62 -4.64 17.67
CA GLY A 106 3.45 -4.06 16.62
C GLY A 106 2.64 -3.38 15.52
N TYR A 107 1.52 -3.98 15.09
CA TYR A 107 0.68 -3.47 14.00
C TYR A 107 -0.29 -2.38 14.42
N THR A 108 -0.75 -2.40 15.67
CA THR A 108 -1.63 -1.35 16.24
C THR A 108 -0.87 -0.11 16.69
N SER A 109 0.47 -0.16 16.73
CA SER A 109 1.44 0.91 17.05
C SER A 109 0.83 2.30 17.34
N PRO A 110 0.61 2.68 18.61
CA PRO A 110 0.24 4.04 18.97
C PRO A 110 1.26 5.05 18.41
N SER A 111 0.77 6.24 18.05
CA SER A 111 1.56 7.32 17.46
C SER A 111 2.00 8.38 18.48
N PHE A 112 1.58 8.26 19.74
CA PHE A 112 1.86 9.19 20.82
C PHE A 112 1.54 10.64 20.42
N ILE A 113 0.30 10.84 19.96
CA ILE A 113 -0.15 12.11 19.39
C ILE A 113 -0.08 13.23 20.44
N THR A 114 0.68 14.28 20.14
CA THR A 114 0.75 15.52 20.93
C THR A 114 0.07 16.69 20.24
N GLY A 115 -0.26 16.56 18.95
CA GLY A 115 -1.02 17.56 18.22
C GLY A 115 -1.25 17.21 16.75
N PHE A 116 -1.74 18.19 15.99
CA PHE A 116 -2.07 18.07 14.57
C PHE A 116 -1.43 19.23 13.79
N LYS A 117 -0.91 18.94 12.61
CA LYS A 117 -0.34 19.95 11.70
C LYS A 117 -1.45 20.81 11.09
N PRO A 118 -1.14 22.05 10.65
CA PRO A 118 -2.08 22.85 9.85
C PRO A 118 -2.54 22.08 8.60
N GLY A 119 -3.82 22.20 8.24
CA GLY A 119 -4.39 21.49 7.09
C GLY A 119 -4.90 20.07 7.38
N PHE A 120 -4.86 19.64 8.66
CA PHE A 120 -5.27 18.29 9.04
C PHE A 120 -6.76 18.04 8.80
N ASP A 121 -7.62 19.01 9.08
CA ASP A 121 -9.07 18.80 8.99
C ASP A 121 -9.54 18.67 7.52
N GLU A 122 -8.81 19.28 6.59
CA GLU A 122 -9.04 19.22 5.15
C GLU A 122 -8.54 17.91 4.53
N ASN A 123 -7.47 17.32 5.09
CA ASN A 123 -6.91 16.05 4.64
C ASN A 123 -6.35 15.21 5.81
N PRO A 124 -7.23 14.59 6.61
CA PRO A 124 -6.81 13.83 7.78
C PRO A 124 -5.93 12.65 7.38
N SER A 125 -4.69 12.66 7.88
CA SER A 125 -3.70 11.63 7.55
C SER A 125 -2.67 11.49 8.66
N TRP A 126 -2.01 10.33 8.74
CA TRP A 126 -0.90 10.10 9.67
C TRP A 126 0.22 11.14 9.51
N GLY A 127 0.48 11.58 8.28
CA GLY A 127 1.48 12.63 8.00
C GLY A 127 1.11 14.00 8.58
N GLY A 128 -0.16 14.20 8.94
CA GLY A 128 -0.68 15.38 9.61
C GLY A 128 -0.65 15.31 11.14
N LEU A 129 -0.20 14.21 11.74
CA LEU A 129 -0.02 14.10 13.19
C LEU A 129 1.30 14.74 13.63
N ILE A 130 1.31 15.24 14.86
CA ILE A 130 2.51 15.60 15.60
C ILE A 130 2.64 14.56 16.72
N ALA A 131 3.76 13.85 16.75
CA ALA A 131 4.03 12.77 17.68
C ALA A 131 5.04 13.20 18.75
N ASP A 132 4.94 12.62 19.94
CA ASP A 132 6.07 12.53 20.87
C ASP A 132 7.07 11.52 20.33
N GLU A 133 8.11 12.03 19.66
CA GLU A 133 9.14 11.20 19.03
C GLU A 133 9.94 10.37 20.05
N ALA A 134 10.09 10.85 21.30
CA ALA A 134 10.80 10.11 22.34
C ALA A 134 9.98 8.91 22.81
N ALA A 135 8.70 9.12 23.12
CA ALA A 135 7.80 8.04 23.52
C ALA A 135 7.61 7.01 22.39
N LEU A 136 7.51 7.47 21.15
CA LEU A 136 7.41 6.60 19.98
C LEU A 136 8.69 5.77 19.76
N ALA A 137 9.86 6.37 19.93
CA ALA A 137 11.14 5.66 19.85
C ALA A 137 11.27 4.60 20.96
N GLU A 138 10.91 4.94 22.20
CA GLU A 138 10.91 4.00 23.32
C GLU A 138 9.97 2.82 23.08
N PHE A 139 8.73 3.09 22.65
CA PHE A 139 7.76 2.05 22.32
C PHE A 139 8.28 1.09 21.25
N ARG A 140 8.89 1.64 20.18
CA ARG A 140 9.46 0.85 19.07
C ARG A 140 10.66 0.04 19.51
N ALA A 141 11.53 0.57 20.36
CA ALA A 141 12.66 -0.16 20.91
C ALA A 141 12.16 -1.36 21.75
N GLY A 142 11.19 -1.13 22.64
CA GLY A 142 10.58 -2.21 23.43
C GLY A 142 9.87 -3.25 22.57
N GLN A 143 9.15 -2.84 21.53
CA GLN A 143 8.52 -3.76 20.58
C GLN A 143 9.55 -4.60 19.82
N THR A 144 10.64 -3.98 19.35
CA THR A 144 11.75 -4.68 18.67
C THR A 144 12.31 -5.78 19.57
N ALA A 145 12.55 -5.48 20.84
CA ALA A 145 13.09 -6.45 21.79
C ALA A 145 12.13 -7.64 22.00
N LEU A 146 10.84 -7.39 22.19
CA LEU A 146 9.82 -8.43 22.38
C LEU A 146 9.67 -9.33 21.14
N LEU A 147 9.77 -8.76 19.94
CA LEU A 147 9.70 -9.54 18.71
C LEU A 147 10.96 -10.37 18.45
N ARG A 148 12.14 -9.87 18.83
CA ARG A 148 13.38 -10.66 18.84
C ARG A 148 13.29 -11.84 19.81
N GLU A 149 12.69 -11.62 20.98
CA GLU A 149 12.43 -12.69 21.94
C GLU A 149 11.48 -13.74 21.36
N LEU A 150 10.38 -13.31 20.73
CA LEU A 150 9.45 -14.18 20.02
C LEU A 150 10.18 -15.03 18.96
N GLU A 151 11.05 -14.42 18.13
CA GLU A 151 11.78 -15.16 17.10
C GLU A 151 12.66 -16.30 17.63
N LEU A 152 13.10 -16.20 18.89
CA LEU A 152 13.96 -17.19 19.57
C LEU A 152 13.16 -18.17 20.44
N ALA A 153 11.90 -17.86 20.73
CA ALA A 153 11.07 -18.67 21.61
C ALA A 153 10.62 -19.96 20.93
N SER A 154 10.83 -21.09 21.61
CA SER A 154 10.51 -22.43 21.11
C SER A 154 9.00 -22.73 21.07
N ASP A 155 8.19 -21.95 21.79
CA ASP A 155 6.75 -22.14 21.93
C ASP A 155 5.91 -21.21 21.03
N THR A 156 6.52 -20.74 19.94
CA THR A 156 5.87 -19.89 18.94
C THR A 156 5.34 -20.69 17.77
N THR A 157 4.27 -20.19 17.16
CA THR A 157 3.79 -20.71 15.87
C THR A 157 4.59 -20.11 14.71
N LEU A 158 4.57 -20.78 13.56
CA LEU A 158 5.13 -20.22 12.33
C LEU A 158 4.49 -18.87 11.98
N HIS A 159 3.17 -18.74 12.16
CA HIS A 159 2.44 -17.50 11.93
C HIS A 159 2.99 -16.33 12.77
N GLN A 160 3.19 -16.57 14.07
CA GLN A 160 3.74 -15.56 14.98
C GLN A 160 5.18 -15.17 14.58
N ARG A 161 6.03 -16.14 14.23
CA ARG A 161 7.40 -15.87 13.78
C ARG A 161 7.45 -15.06 12.49
N ILE A 162 6.57 -15.38 11.52
CA ILE A 162 6.45 -14.60 10.27
C ILE A 162 5.96 -13.19 10.59
N GLY A 163 4.94 -13.04 11.44
CA GLY A 163 4.40 -11.74 11.84
C GLY A 163 5.46 -10.86 12.52
N ALA A 164 6.28 -11.45 13.39
CA ALA A 164 7.39 -10.78 14.04
C ALA A 164 8.49 -10.36 13.06
N ALA A 165 8.91 -11.27 12.19
CA ALA A 165 9.91 -10.99 11.17
C ALA A 165 9.46 -9.89 10.20
N GLY A 166 8.18 -9.86 9.81
CA GLY A 166 7.60 -8.80 8.99
C GLY A 166 7.70 -7.41 9.64
N TRP A 167 7.43 -7.31 10.95
CA TRP A 167 7.55 -6.03 11.66
C TRP A 167 9.01 -5.60 11.85
N LEU A 168 9.91 -6.55 12.18
CA LEU A 168 11.34 -6.28 12.29
C LEU A 168 11.93 -5.82 10.95
N PHE A 169 11.48 -6.43 9.85
CA PHE A 169 11.81 -5.99 8.51
C PHE A 169 11.31 -4.56 8.24
N ASP A 170 10.06 -4.24 8.58
CA ASP A 170 9.54 -2.88 8.40
C ASP A 170 10.33 -1.85 9.24
N ALA A 171 10.86 -2.23 10.40
CA ALA A 171 11.76 -1.38 11.17
C ALA A 171 13.06 -1.05 10.41
N VAL A 172 13.71 -2.06 9.81
CA VAL A 172 14.90 -1.86 8.96
C VAL A 172 14.56 -1.01 7.73
N LYS A 173 13.41 -1.26 7.10
CA LYS A 173 12.92 -0.46 5.97
C LYS A 173 12.73 1.01 6.35
N ARG A 174 12.07 1.29 7.47
CA ARG A 174 11.86 2.67 7.95
C ARG A 174 13.19 3.37 8.20
N GLU A 175 14.16 2.68 8.80
CA GLU A 175 15.51 3.23 8.99
C GLU A 175 16.16 3.58 7.65
N ALA A 176 16.13 2.68 6.67
CA ALA A 176 16.70 2.92 5.35
C ALA A 176 16.02 4.07 4.60
N VAL A 177 14.71 4.24 4.75
CA VAL A 177 13.95 5.37 4.18
C VAL A 177 14.30 6.69 4.87
N GLN A 178 14.47 6.68 6.19
CA GLN A 178 14.79 7.88 6.96
C GLN A 178 16.25 8.33 6.77
N ASN A 179 17.18 7.37 6.68
CA ASN A 179 18.62 7.59 6.62
C ASN A 179 19.24 6.78 5.46
N PRO A 180 19.04 7.19 4.20
CA PRO A 180 19.55 6.45 3.05
C PRO A 180 21.08 6.53 2.96
N SER A 181 21.75 5.38 3.07
CA SER A 181 23.20 5.23 2.94
C SER A 181 23.56 3.87 2.35
N GLY A 182 24.83 3.66 1.97
CA GLY A 182 25.30 2.33 1.56
C GLY A 182 25.14 1.28 2.68
N GLU A 183 25.28 1.71 3.93
CA GLU A 183 25.12 0.84 5.10
C GLU A 183 23.67 0.43 5.35
N THR A 184 22.71 1.37 5.26
CA THR A 184 21.29 1.04 5.45
C THR A 184 20.74 0.20 4.29
N ARG A 185 21.25 0.41 3.07
CA ARG A 185 21.00 -0.46 1.92
C ARG A 185 21.50 -1.87 2.16
N GLU A 186 22.72 -2.01 2.67
CA GLU A 186 23.30 -3.33 2.96
C GLU A 186 22.54 -4.04 4.09
N ARG A 187 22.19 -3.34 5.17
CA ARG A 187 21.33 -3.89 6.24
C ARG A 187 20.01 -4.41 5.70
N LEU A 188 19.37 -3.63 4.84
CA LEU A 188 18.12 -3.99 4.21
C LEU A 188 18.27 -5.22 3.29
N ARG A 189 19.34 -5.27 2.49
CA ARG A 189 19.68 -6.43 1.63
C ARG A 189 19.87 -7.70 2.45
N VAL A 190 20.62 -7.62 3.55
CA VAL A 190 20.84 -8.74 4.48
C VAL A 190 19.53 -9.18 5.14
N ALA A 191 18.72 -8.24 5.64
CA ALA A 191 17.44 -8.55 6.27
C ALA A 191 16.51 -9.35 5.35
N VAL A 192 16.53 -9.08 4.04
CA VAL A 192 15.75 -9.89 3.09
C VAL A 192 16.36 -11.24 2.83
N LYS A 193 17.67 -11.32 2.60
CA LYS A 193 18.32 -12.61 2.44
C LYS A 193 17.99 -13.53 3.62
N ASP A 194 18.05 -12.99 4.83
CA ASP A 194 17.74 -13.71 6.06
C ASP A 194 16.26 -14.10 6.14
N PHE A 195 15.33 -13.18 5.85
CA PHE A 195 13.89 -13.47 5.82
C PHE A 195 13.56 -14.59 4.82
N MET A 196 14.09 -14.49 3.60
CA MET A 196 13.85 -15.46 2.54
C MET A 196 14.44 -16.83 2.91
N ALA A 197 15.70 -16.87 3.35
CA ALA A 197 16.34 -18.12 3.76
C ALA A 197 15.59 -18.79 4.93
N LYS A 198 15.09 -17.99 5.88
CA LYS A 198 14.40 -18.47 7.07
C LYS A 198 13.00 -19.02 6.76
N PHE A 199 12.23 -18.34 5.93
CA PHE A 199 10.82 -18.68 5.77
C PHE A 199 10.48 -19.36 4.43
N GLU A 200 11.26 -19.20 3.36
CA GLU A 200 10.98 -19.86 2.06
C GLU A 200 10.72 -21.38 2.17
N PRO A 201 11.42 -22.16 3.02
CA PRO A 201 11.11 -23.58 3.21
C PRO A 201 9.73 -23.85 3.85
N GLU A 202 9.15 -22.88 4.54
CA GLU A 202 7.94 -23.00 5.36
C GLU A 202 6.76 -22.17 4.83
N LEU A 203 6.98 -21.32 3.83
CA LEU A 203 5.98 -20.44 3.24
C LEU A 203 4.91 -21.20 2.42
N ASN A 204 3.95 -21.85 3.08
CA ASN A 204 2.64 -22.17 2.49
C ASN A 204 1.58 -21.10 2.80
N ALA A 205 1.94 -20.05 3.54
CA ALA A 205 1.10 -18.87 3.80
C ALA A 205 1.26 -17.86 2.65
N ALA A 206 0.61 -18.14 1.53
CA ALA A 206 0.78 -17.47 0.24
C ALA A 206 0.64 -15.93 0.28
N GLU A 207 -0.12 -15.38 1.23
CA GLU A 207 -0.47 -13.96 1.24
C GLU A 207 0.57 -13.06 1.93
N ILE A 208 1.23 -13.54 3.00
CA ILE A 208 2.18 -12.70 3.76
C ILE A 208 3.53 -12.60 3.03
N ALA A 209 3.98 -13.69 2.41
CA ALA A 209 5.24 -13.71 1.67
C ALA A 209 5.21 -12.83 0.43
N GLY A 210 4.10 -12.86 -0.33
CA GLY A 210 3.96 -12.09 -1.57
C GLY A 210 4.05 -10.59 -1.29
N SER A 211 3.32 -10.11 -0.29
CA SER A 211 3.29 -8.69 -0.02
C SER A 211 4.60 -8.18 0.63
N VAL A 212 5.33 -9.02 1.38
CA VAL A 212 6.67 -8.66 1.91
C VAL A 212 7.68 -8.60 0.75
N ALA A 213 7.64 -9.60 -0.12
CA ALA A 213 8.48 -9.63 -1.32
C ALA A 213 8.19 -8.44 -2.25
N GLU A 214 6.92 -8.08 -2.47
CA GLU A 214 6.54 -6.92 -3.27
C GLU A 214 7.06 -5.62 -2.64
N SER A 215 6.82 -5.43 -1.35
CA SER A 215 7.25 -4.24 -0.59
C SER A 215 8.76 -4.05 -0.59
N PHE A 216 9.52 -5.15 -0.70
CA PHE A 216 10.97 -5.12 -0.81
C PHE A 216 11.43 -4.91 -2.24
N LEU A 217 10.80 -5.57 -3.21
CA LEU A 217 11.10 -5.37 -4.61
C LEU A 217 10.90 -3.91 -5.02
N ASP A 218 9.83 -3.27 -4.55
CA ASP A 218 9.59 -1.84 -4.76
C ASP A 218 10.69 -0.97 -4.14
N LEU A 219 11.15 -1.32 -2.95
CA LEU A 219 12.24 -0.61 -2.27
C LEU A 219 13.57 -0.77 -3.00
N LEU A 220 13.88 -1.97 -3.51
CA LEU A 220 15.04 -2.20 -4.35
C LEU A 220 14.94 -1.42 -5.65
N ARG A 221 13.78 -1.40 -6.31
CA ARG A 221 13.57 -0.60 -7.52
C ARG A 221 13.78 0.90 -7.30
N GLU A 222 13.54 1.39 -6.08
CA GLU A 222 13.81 2.78 -5.70
C GLU A 222 15.29 3.06 -5.41
N GLN A 223 16.06 2.05 -4.98
CA GLN A 223 17.41 2.26 -4.42
C GLN A 223 18.55 1.64 -5.23
N ASP A 224 18.30 0.53 -5.92
CA ASP A 224 19.27 -0.27 -6.66
C ASP A 224 18.57 -1.18 -7.70
N ALA A 225 18.55 -0.74 -8.95
CA ALA A 225 17.90 -1.45 -10.05
C ALA A 225 18.54 -2.83 -10.35
N SER A 226 19.84 -3.01 -10.09
CA SER A 226 20.52 -4.29 -10.32
C SER A 226 20.11 -5.31 -9.25
N ALA A 227 20.09 -4.89 -7.99
CA ALA A 227 19.62 -5.73 -6.90
C ALA A 227 18.13 -6.09 -7.05
N ALA A 228 17.32 -5.15 -7.56
CA ALA A 228 15.92 -5.42 -7.90
C ALA A 228 15.80 -6.55 -8.94
N ALA A 229 16.57 -6.49 -10.03
CA ALA A 229 16.54 -7.50 -11.09
C ALA A 229 16.98 -8.89 -10.61
N GLU A 230 18.01 -8.97 -9.76
CA GLU A 230 18.46 -10.23 -9.15
C GLU A 230 17.40 -10.81 -8.20
N TYR A 231 16.74 -9.94 -7.42
CA TYR A 231 15.68 -10.35 -6.51
C TYR A 231 14.44 -10.84 -7.28
N GLU A 232 14.05 -10.17 -8.36
CA GLU A 232 12.97 -10.64 -9.24
C GLU A 232 13.26 -12.04 -9.80
N GLU A 233 14.48 -12.30 -10.26
CA GLU A 233 14.84 -13.62 -10.77
C GLU A 233 14.79 -14.70 -9.68
N THR A 234 15.17 -14.34 -8.45
CA THR A 234 15.03 -15.22 -7.28
C THR A 234 13.56 -15.54 -7.03
N LEU A 235 12.68 -14.52 -7.07
CA LEU A 235 11.24 -14.71 -6.90
C LEU A 235 10.63 -15.57 -8.02
N ARG A 236 11.05 -15.40 -9.28
CA ARG A 236 10.61 -16.23 -10.43
C ARG A 236 10.96 -17.70 -10.28
N ARG A 237 12.12 -18.00 -9.68
CA ARG A 237 12.61 -19.36 -9.42
C ARG A 237 12.01 -20.01 -8.17
N SER A 238 11.30 -19.24 -7.35
CA SER A 238 10.73 -19.78 -6.12
C SER A 238 9.68 -20.85 -6.42
N ARG A 239 9.62 -21.89 -5.57
CA ARG A 239 8.60 -22.95 -5.67
C ARG A 239 7.20 -22.47 -5.30
N HIS A 240 7.07 -21.29 -4.70
CA HIS A 240 5.80 -20.72 -4.23
C HIS A 240 5.12 -19.84 -5.28
N ALA A 241 3.85 -20.12 -5.55
CA ALA A 241 3.09 -19.42 -6.59
C ALA A 241 2.94 -17.92 -6.31
N SER A 242 2.71 -17.52 -5.06
CA SER A 242 2.55 -16.10 -4.70
C SER A 242 3.84 -15.28 -4.82
N LEU A 243 5.01 -15.89 -4.63
CA LEU A 243 6.29 -15.22 -4.84
C LEU A 243 6.61 -15.06 -6.32
N ARG A 244 6.38 -16.11 -7.12
CA ARG A 244 6.40 -15.97 -8.58
C ARG A 244 5.38 -14.94 -9.04
N GLU A 245 4.22 -14.87 -8.38
CA GLU A 245 3.20 -13.90 -8.70
C GLU A 245 3.69 -12.46 -8.56
N VAL A 246 4.45 -12.14 -7.51
CA VAL A 246 5.07 -10.82 -7.31
C VAL A 246 6.06 -10.51 -8.44
N ALA A 247 6.98 -11.42 -8.74
CA ALA A 247 8.01 -11.22 -9.77
C ALA A 247 7.41 -11.01 -11.17
N ASP A 248 6.32 -11.71 -11.43
CA ASP A 248 5.61 -11.67 -12.69
C ASP A 248 4.48 -10.63 -12.67
N LYS A 249 4.20 -9.94 -11.56
CA LYS A 249 3.08 -8.97 -11.47
C LYS A 249 3.29 -7.84 -12.44
N GLU A 250 4.51 -7.28 -12.45
CA GLU A 250 4.88 -6.26 -13.42
C GLU A 250 4.99 -6.87 -14.82
N ALA A 251 5.60 -8.03 -15.02
CA ALA A 251 5.66 -8.67 -16.35
C ALA A 251 4.27 -9.00 -16.93
N ARG A 252 3.30 -9.40 -16.12
CA ARG A 252 1.90 -9.63 -16.50
C ARG A 252 1.14 -8.33 -16.66
N ALA A 253 1.43 -7.30 -15.88
CA ALA A 253 0.95 -5.95 -16.16
C ALA A 253 1.48 -5.54 -17.54
N LEU A 254 2.78 -5.53 -17.78
CA LEU A 254 3.44 -5.27 -19.06
C LEU A 254 2.87 -6.12 -20.22
N ALA A 255 2.60 -7.41 -20.00
CA ALA A 255 2.01 -8.29 -21.01
C ALA A 255 0.52 -7.96 -21.30
N ARG A 256 -0.28 -7.64 -20.27
CA ARG A 256 -1.66 -7.13 -20.44
C ARG A 256 -1.65 -5.78 -21.15
N LEU A 257 -0.62 -4.98 -20.89
CA LEU A 257 -0.41 -3.67 -21.48
C LEU A 257 0.21 -3.75 -22.90
N ALA A 258 0.47 -4.92 -23.49
CA ALA A 258 0.93 -5.07 -24.89
C ALA A 258 -0.02 -4.45 -25.95
N GLY A 259 -1.20 -3.98 -25.53
CA GLY A 259 -2.11 -3.14 -26.30
C GLY A 259 -1.92 -1.62 -26.16
N ALA A 260 -0.92 -1.11 -25.43
CA ALA A 260 -0.73 0.33 -25.21
C ALA A 260 -0.47 1.12 -26.51
N GLY A 261 0.26 0.52 -27.45
CA GLY A 261 0.42 1.08 -28.80
C GLY A 261 -0.86 1.10 -29.65
N LYS A 262 -2.00 0.61 -29.13
CA LYS A 262 -3.32 0.65 -29.78
C LYS A 262 -4.28 1.65 -29.14
N ILE A 263 -3.85 2.40 -28.13
CA ILE A 263 -4.70 3.47 -27.55
C ILE A 263 -4.94 4.52 -28.62
N LYS A 264 -6.22 4.67 -28.99
CA LYS A 264 -6.71 5.75 -29.84
C LYS A 264 -8.00 6.30 -29.27
N PHE A 265 -8.10 7.62 -29.17
CA PHE A 265 -9.31 8.27 -28.70
C PHE A 265 -9.33 9.75 -29.09
N THR A 266 -10.53 10.33 -29.11
CA THR A 266 -10.73 11.78 -29.13
C THR A 266 -10.69 12.30 -27.69
N ALA A 267 -9.73 13.15 -27.38
CA ALA A 267 -9.57 13.74 -26.07
C ALA A 267 -10.77 14.62 -25.69
N ALA A 268 -10.92 14.88 -24.40
CA ALA A 268 -12.00 15.69 -23.86
C ALA A 268 -12.06 17.11 -24.44
N ASP A 269 -10.92 17.64 -24.90
CA ASP A 269 -10.79 18.93 -25.58
C ASP A 269 -10.84 18.85 -27.12
N GLY A 270 -11.10 17.66 -27.67
CA GLY A 270 -11.27 17.43 -29.11
C GLY A 270 -10.00 17.03 -29.86
N ARG A 271 -8.83 16.95 -29.20
CA ARG A 271 -7.60 16.47 -29.85
C ARG A 271 -7.68 14.98 -30.15
N GLU A 272 -7.33 14.57 -31.36
CA GLU A 272 -7.16 13.17 -31.70
C GLU A 272 -5.85 12.64 -31.12
N VAL A 273 -5.92 11.53 -30.39
CA VAL A 273 -4.77 10.87 -29.77
C VAL A 273 -4.61 9.48 -30.38
N ASP A 274 -3.41 9.19 -30.87
CA ASP A 274 -2.98 7.87 -31.32
C ASP A 274 -1.61 7.58 -30.73
N VAL A 275 -1.56 6.76 -29.67
CA VAL A 275 -0.30 6.40 -29.00
C VAL A 275 0.60 5.58 -29.93
N GLY A 276 0.02 4.81 -30.86
CA GLY A 276 0.79 4.09 -31.87
C GLY A 276 1.54 5.01 -32.83
N ALA A 277 0.97 6.19 -33.12
CA ALA A 277 1.60 7.23 -33.91
C ALA A 277 2.70 8.00 -33.16
N MET A 278 2.81 7.82 -31.83
CA MET A 278 3.85 8.42 -30.99
C MET A 278 5.13 7.57 -30.89
N ARG A 279 5.26 6.50 -31.70
CA ARG A 279 6.53 5.75 -31.82
C ARG A 279 7.69 6.72 -32.11
N GLY A 280 8.82 6.48 -31.46
CA GLY A 280 9.97 7.39 -31.44
C GLY A 280 9.97 8.38 -30.27
N LYS A 281 8.86 8.52 -29.53
CA LYS A 281 8.78 9.30 -28.30
C LYS A 281 8.77 8.40 -27.05
N VAL A 282 9.22 8.95 -25.94
CA VAL A 282 8.91 8.41 -24.61
C VAL A 282 7.51 8.87 -24.24
N VAL A 283 6.58 7.97 -23.94
CA VAL A 283 5.19 8.31 -23.65
C VAL A 283 4.80 7.85 -22.26
N LEU A 284 4.29 8.76 -21.43
CA LEU A 284 3.67 8.43 -20.15
C LEU A 284 2.15 8.41 -20.29
N ILE A 285 1.51 7.28 -20.00
CA ILE A 285 0.06 7.22 -19.81
C ILE A 285 -0.22 7.38 -18.31
N ASP A 286 -0.94 8.45 -17.95
CA ASP A 286 -1.26 8.82 -16.57
C ASP A 286 -2.73 8.55 -16.26
N PHE A 287 -3.02 7.53 -15.44
CA PHE A 287 -4.36 7.23 -14.95
C PHE A 287 -4.62 7.99 -13.65
N TRP A 288 -5.53 8.95 -13.71
CA TRP A 288 -5.76 9.89 -12.61
C TRP A 288 -7.21 10.35 -12.49
N ALA A 289 -7.52 11.10 -11.42
CA ALA A 289 -8.80 11.79 -11.29
C ALA A 289 -8.68 13.00 -10.34
N THR A 290 -9.58 13.98 -10.46
CA THR A 290 -9.61 15.18 -9.61
C THR A 290 -9.95 14.90 -8.14
N TRP A 291 -10.59 13.77 -7.85
CA TRP A 291 -10.89 13.34 -6.48
C TRP A 291 -9.73 12.54 -5.84
N CYS A 292 -8.71 12.16 -6.62
CA CYS A 292 -7.60 11.34 -6.17
C CYS A 292 -6.49 12.21 -5.56
N GLY A 293 -6.45 12.32 -4.23
CA GLY A 293 -5.44 13.09 -3.49
C GLY A 293 -3.98 12.77 -3.88
N PRO A 294 -3.56 11.49 -3.90
CA PRO A 294 -2.20 11.13 -4.32
C PRO A 294 -1.90 11.48 -5.79
N CYS A 295 -2.87 11.41 -6.69
CA CYS A 295 -2.72 11.84 -8.08
C CYS A 295 -2.41 13.34 -8.13
N ILE A 296 -3.19 14.16 -7.40
CA ILE A 296 -3.01 15.61 -7.35
C ILE A 296 -1.62 15.98 -6.81
N ALA A 297 -1.09 15.20 -5.86
CA ALA A 297 0.24 15.40 -5.32
C ALA A 297 1.37 15.09 -6.33
N GLU A 298 1.11 14.27 -7.34
CA GLU A 298 2.07 13.88 -8.38
C GLU A 298 2.06 14.82 -9.59
N ILE A 299 0.93 15.48 -9.88
CA ILE A 299 0.80 16.40 -11.03
C ILE A 299 1.95 17.42 -11.14
N PRO A 300 2.38 18.13 -10.07
CA PRO A 300 3.50 19.08 -10.18
C PRO A 300 4.81 18.43 -10.66
N ASN A 301 5.04 17.16 -10.33
CA ASN A 301 6.20 16.42 -10.79
C ASN A 301 6.09 16.08 -12.28
N VAL A 302 4.93 15.59 -12.73
CA VAL A 302 4.69 15.28 -14.15
C VAL A 302 4.81 16.55 -15.01
N VAL A 303 4.22 17.67 -14.57
CA VAL A 303 4.35 18.97 -15.26
C VAL A 303 5.82 19.39 -15.36
N ALA A 304 6.58 19.30 -14.28
CA ALA A 304 8.00 19.68 -14.29
C ALA A 304 8.85 18.82 -15.25
N VAL A 305 8.57 17.51 -15.33
CA VAL A 305 9.23 16.62 -16.30
C VAL A 305 8.76 16.93 -17.73
N TYR A 306 7.47 17.18 -17.94
CA TYR A 306 6.93 17.57 -19.23
C TYR A 306 7.60 18.85 -19.75
N ASP A 307 7.62 19.91 -18.96
CA ASP A 307 8.22 21.19 -19.32
C ASP A 307 9.70 21.07 -19.72
N LYS A 308 10.45 20.15 -19.08
CA LYS A 308 11.88 19.93 -19.35
C LYS A 308 12.17 19.08 -20.59
N TYR A 309 11.30 18.12 -20.89
CA TYR A 309 11.61 17.02 -21.81
C TYR A 309 10.62 16.87 -22.97
N HIS A 310 9.51 17.61 -22.98
CA HIS A 310 8.51 17.52 -24.05
C HIS A 310 9.12 17.75 -25.43
N ASP A 311 9.84 18.86 -25.59
CA ASP A 311 10.53 19.22 -26.84
C ASP A 311 11.68 18.26 -27.19
N LYS A 312 12.07 17.37 -26.26
CA LYS A 312 13.12 16.37 -26.44
C LYS A 312 12.56 14.99 -26.79
N GLY A 313 11.25 14.87 -26.99
CA GLY A 313 10.59 13.62 -27.36
C GLY A 313 9.88 12.92 -26.21
N PHE A 314 9.56 13.62 -25.11
CA PHE A 314 8.65 13.12 -24.08
C PHE A 314 7.21 13.57 -24.34
N GLU A 315 6.24 12.69 -24.13
CA GLU A 315 4.82 12.99 -24.24
C GLU A 315 4.05 12.40 -23.06
N VAL A 316 2.93 13.03 -22.71
CA VAL A 316 2.01 12.51 -21.69
C VAL A 316 0.64 12.34 -22.31
N VAL A 317 -0.09 11.32 -21.89
CA VAL A 317 -1.48 11.07 -22.26
C VAL A 317 -2.24 10.76 -20.97
N GLY A 318 -3.21 11.59 -20.63
CA GLY A 318 -4.01 11.40 -19.41
C GLY A 318 -5.23 10.53 -19.68
N ILE A 319 -5.49 9.57 -18.80
CA ILE A 319 -6.72 8.77 -18.77
C ILE A 319 -7.45 9.07 -17.46
N THR A 320 -8.61 9.73 -17.57
CA THR A 320 -9.33 10.19 -16.37
C THR A 320 -10.35 9.17 -15.89
N LEU A 321 -10.33 8.88 -14.58
CA LEU A 321 -11.29 8.03 -13.87
C LEU A 321 -12.22 8.90 -13.01
N GLU A 322 -12.71 9.99 -13.59
CA GLU A 322 -13.63 10.90 -12.91
C GLU A 322 -14.87 10.16 -12.40
N ASN A 323 -15.24 10.43 -11.14
CA ASN A 323 -16.49 9.94 -10.59
C ASN A 323 -17.60 10.93 -10.95
N THR A 324 -18.53 10.47 -11.77
CA THR A 324 -19.62 11.27 -12.31
C THR A 324 -20.87 11.21 -11.43
N GLY A 325 -20.89 10.31 -10.44
CA GLY A 325 -22.05 10.04 -9.60
C GLY A 325 -23.29 9.63 -10.40
N VAL A 326 -23.09 9.08 -11.60
CA VAL A 326 -24.15 8.57 -12.46
C VAL A 326 -24.51 7.16 -12.01
N THR A 327 -25.81 6.87 -11.90
CA THR A 327 -26.33 5.54 -11.57
C THR A 327 -27.19 5.00 -12.71
N ALA A 328 -27.35 3.67 -12.78
CA ALA A 328 -28.18 3.02 -13.79
C ALA A 328 -29.64 3.49 -13.75
N THR A 329 -30.12 3.93 -12.57
CA THR A 329 -31.49 4.36 -12.30
C THR A 329 -31.77 5.83 -12.65
N MET A 330 -30.77 6.59 -13.09
CA MET A 330 -30.96 7.99 -13.50
C MET A 330 -31.62 8.11 -14.87
N GLU A 331 -32.38 9.18 -15.06
CA GLU A 331 -32.90 9.57 -16.37
C GLU A 331 -31.77 10.03 -17.30
N GLU A 332 -31.86 9.75 -18.60
CA GLU A 332 -30.79 10.04 -19.57
C GLU A 332 -30.35 11.51 -19.59
N ALA A 333 -31.31 12.44 -19.54
CA ALA A 333 -31.00 13.88 -19.49
C ALA A 333 -30.21 14.28 -18.22
N GLN A 334 -30.44 13.60 -17.10
CA GLN A 334 -29.67 13.82 -15.87
C GLN A 334 -28.26 13.23 -15.97
N LYS A 335 -28.14 12.05 -16.60
CA LYS A 335 -26.85 11.43 -16.89
C LYS A 335 -25.99 12.33 -17.76
N GLU A 336 -26.53 12.79 -18.89
CA GLU A 336 -25.83 13.67 -19.83
C GLU A 336 -25.35 14.95 -19.13
N LYS A 337 -26.21 15.61 -18.35
CA LYS A 337 -25.85 16.81 -17.61
C LYS A 337 -24.72 16.57 -16.60
N ARG A 338 -24.76 15.46 -15.86
CA ARG A 338 -23.70 15.11 -14.90
C ARG A 338 -22.38 14.78 -15.59
N LEU A 339 -22.44 14.02 -16.69
CA LEU A 339 -21.27 13.69 -17.50
C LEU A 339 -20.62 14.94 -18.07
N ALA A 340 -21.41 15.87 -18.61
CA ALA A 340 -20.90 17.15 -19.13
C ALA A 340 -20.28 18.02 -18.02
N ALA A 341 -20.93 18.10 -16.85
CA ALA A 341 -20.42 18.87 -15.72
C ALA A 341 -19.09 18.30 -15.17
N ALA A 342 -18.99 16.99 -15.02
CA ALA A 342 -17.76 16.33 -14.59
C ALA A 342 -16.62 16.52 -15.62
N LYS A 343 -16.91 16.39 -16.93
CA LYS A 343 -15.95 16.69 -18.00
C LYS A 343 -15.44 18.12 -17.93
N ALA A 344 -16.34 19.11 -17.81
CA ALA A 344 -15.98 20.52 -17.72
C ALA A 344 -15.15 20.83 -16.47
N LYS A 345 -15.51 20.24 -15.33
CA LYS A 345 -14.75 20.37 -14.07
C LYS A 345 -13.33 19.80 -14.21
N MET A 346 -13.20 18.61 -14.81
CA MET A 346 -11.90 17.98 -15.05
C MET A 346 -11.03 18.83 -15.98
N LEU A 347 -11.56 19.30 -17.11
CA LEU A 347 -10.83 20.17 -18.05
C LEU A 347 -10.38 21.47 -17.39
N LYS A 348 -11.26 22.10 -16.60
CA LYS A 348 -10.90 23.28 -15.81
C LYS A 348 -9.77 22.98 -14.84
N PHE A 349 -9.84 21.87 -14.12
CA PHE A 349 -8.79 21.46 -13.19
C PHE A 349 -7.46 21.21 -13.90
N ALA A 350 -7.47 20.50 -15.03
CA ALA A 350 -6.28 20.26 -15.84
C ALA A 350 -5.63 21.58 -16.31
N ALA A 351 -6.44 22.54 -16.76
CA ALA A 351 -5.96 23.88 -17.10
C ALA A 351 -5.37 24.62 -15.89
N ASP A 352 -6.08 24.65 -14.76
CA ASP A 352 -5.64 25.30 -13.52
C ASP A 352 -4.34 24.67 -12.98
N LYS A 353 -4.11 23.37 -13.23
CA LYS A 353 -2.90 22.64 -12.86
C LYS A 353 -1.82 22.62 -13.95
N LYS A 354 -2.03 23.30 -15.07
CA LYS A 354 -1.09 23.37 -16.21
C LYS A 354 -0.73 21.99 -16.76
N MET A 355 -1.74 21.17 -17.03
CA MET A 355 -1.60 19.87 -17.68
C MET A 355 -1.93 20.01 -19.18
N PRO A 356 -0.98 20.41 -20.04
CA PRO A 356 -1.25 20.72 -21.44
C PRO A 356 -1.55 19.47 -22.29
N TRP A 357 -1.21 18.28 -21.81
CA TRP A 357 -1.42 17.03 -22.53
C TRP A 357 -2.91 16.63 -22.63
N PRO A 358 -3.27 15.83 -23.66
CA PRO A 358 -4.66 15.40 -23.86
C PRO A 358 -5.17 14.54 -22.71
N GLN A 359 -6.47 14.65 -22.44
CA GLN A 359 -7.17 13.91 -21.39
C GLN A 359 -8.29 13.06 -22.01
N HIS A 360 -8.25 11.74 -21.84
CA HIS A 360 -9.37 10.86 -22.13
C HIS A 360 -10.43 10.97 -21.02
N TYR A 361 -11.70 10.99 -21.39
CA TYR A 361 -12.84 10.98 -20.47
C TYR A 361 -14.03 10.23 -21.08
N ASP A 362 -14.48 9.16 -20.42
CA ASP A 362 -15.70 8.42 -20.75
C ASP A 362 -16.74 8.42 -19.62
N GLY A 363 -16.42 9.02 -18.48
CA GLY A 363 -17.30 9.16 -17.32
C GLY A 363 -17.63 7.85 -16.57
N LYS A 364 -16.89 6.76 -16.84
CA LYS A 364 -17.14 5.43 -16.27
C LYS A 364 -16.38 5.15 -14.96
N GLY A 365 -15.59 6.10 -14.46
CA GLY A 365 -14.73 5.88 -13.28
C GLY A 365 -13.77 4.71 -13.48
N PHE A 366 -13.70 3.77 -12.54
CA PHE A 366 -12.91 2.54 -12.70
C PHE A 366 -13.44 1.57 -13.79
N GLY A 367 -14.66 1.78 -14.29
CA GLY A 367 -15.16 1.10 -15.49
C GLY A 367 -14.66 1.72 -16.80
N ASN A 368 -13.72 2.67 -16.74
CA ASN A 368 -13.11 3.28 -17.92
C ASN A 368 -12.51 2.22 -18.84
N ASP A 369 -12.75 2.34 -20.15
CA ASP A 369 -12.41 1.27 -21.09
C ASP A 369 -10.90 0.96 -21.11
N PHE A 370 -10.06 1.99 -21.01
CA PHE A 370 -8.61 1.83 -20.91
C PHE A 370 -8.20 1.32 -19.53
N ALA A 371 -8.78 1.82 -18.44
CA ALA A 371 -8.50 1.31 -17.10
C ALA A 371 -8.77 -0.21 -17.01
N VAL A 372 -9.89 -0.66 -17.57
CA VAL A 372 -10.25 -2.09 -17.64
C VAL A 372 -9.27 -2.85 -18.52
N GLN A 373 -8.98 -2.35 -19.73
CA GLN A 373 -8.01 -2.96 -20.65
C GLN A 373 -6.65 -3.18 -19.99
N PHE A 374 -6.20 -2.21 -19.19
CA PHE A 374 -4.91 -2.23 -18.52
C PHE A 374 -4.93 -2.84 -17.11
N GLY A 375 -6.09 -3.31 -16.65
CA GLY A 375 -6.24 -3.93 -15.32
C GLY A 375 -5.98 -2.97 -14.16
N ILE A 376 -6.25 -1.67 -14.34
CA ILE A 376 -6.03 -0.64 -13.33
C ILE A 376 -7.09 -0.73 -12.25
N GLN A 377 -6.68 -1.14 -11.04
CA GLN A 377 -7.55 -1.29 -9.87
C GLN A 377 -7.39 -0.18 -8.84
N ALA A 378 -6.35 0.65 -8.98
CA ALA A 378 -6.08 1.78 -8.10
C ALA A 378 -5.40 2.90 -8.89
N ILE A 379 -5.63 4.15 -8.46
CA ILE A 379 -4.96 5.33 -9.01
C ILE A 379 -4.23 6.12 -7.90
N PRO A 380 -3.13 6.82 -8.20
CA PRO A 380 -2.54 6.99 -9.53
C PRO A 380 -1.96 5.69 -10.08
N ALA A 381 -2.03 5.50 -11.38
CA ALA A 381 -1.30 4.46 -12.09
C ALA A 381 -0.62 5.08 -13.31
N MET A 382 0.61 4.65 -13.58
CA MET A 382 1.45 5.22 -14.63
C MET A 382 1.87 4.10 -15.56
N VAL A 383 1.94 4.35 -16.87
CA VAL A 383 2.52 3.41 -17.84
C VAL A 383 3.51 4.19 -18.69
N LEU A 384 4.80 3.95 -18.47
CA LEU A 384 5.87 4.59 -19.23
C LEU A 384 6.28 3.70 -20.41
N ILE A 385 6.24 4.26 -21.60
CA ILE A 385 6.52 3.61 -22.87
C ILE A 385 7.79 4.22 -23.47
N ALA A 386 8.71 3.36 -23.87
CA ALA A 386 9.95 3.72 -24.55
C ALA A 386 9.70 4.03 -26.05
N PRO A 387 10.66 4.67 -26.75
CA PRO A 387 10.52 5.04 -28.16
C PRO A 387 10.17 3.89 -29.12
N ASP A 388 10.60 2.67 -28.80
CA ASP A 388 10.30 1.46 -29.57
C ASP A 388 8.89 0.90 -29.31
N GLY A 389 8.10 1.54 -28.45
CA GLY A 389 6.76 1.12 -28.05
C GLY A 389 6.74 0.08 -26.92
N THR A 390 7.89 -0.27 -26.35
CA THR A 390 8.00 -1.18 -25.22
C THR A 390 7.61 -0.45 -23.94
N ILE A 391 6.79 -1.07 -23.08
CA ILE A 391 6.51 -0.51 -21.77
C ILE A 391 7.66 -0.87 -20.83
N VAL A 392 8.19 0.15 -20.16
CA VAL A 392 9.41 0.04 -19.35
C VAL A 392 9.18 0.31 -17.87
N SER A 393 8.02 0.88 -17.50
CA SER A 393 7.64 1.02 -16.10
C SER A 393 6.14 1.16 -15.93
N THR A 394 5.61 0.60 -14.85
CA THR A 394 4.24 0.86 -14.37
C THR A 394 4.18 1.71 -13.09
N SER A 395 5.35 2.18 -12.64
CA SER A 395 5.54 2.82 -11.33
C SER A 395 6.37 4.10 -11.38
N ALA A 396 6.78 4.56 -12.57
CA ALA A 396 7.58 5.77 -12.76
C ALA A 396 6.81 7.02 -12.28
N ARG A 397 7.16 7.48 -11.08
CA ARG A 397 6.56 8.62 -10.36
C ARG A 397 7.64 9.35 -9.55
N GLY A 398 7.37 10.58 -9.13
CA GLY A 398 8.33 11.38 -8.38
C GLY A 398 9.70 11.46 -9.08
N PRO A 399 10.82 11.40 -8.34
CA PRO A 399 12.16 11.44 -8.94
C PRO A 399 12.44 10.32 -9.95
N LYS A 400 11.80 9.15 -9.81
CA LYS A 400 11.97 8.02 -10.72
C LYS A 400 11.49 8.36 -12.13
N LEU A 401 10.42 9.16 -12.27
CA LEU A 401 9.91 9.57 -13.58
C LEU A 401 10.97 10.35 -14.38
N GLU A 402 11.58 11.37 -13.77
CA GLU A 402 12.62 12.16 -14.44
C GLU A 402 13.83 11.29 -14.83
N SER A 403 14.27 10.40 -13.93
CA SER A 403 15.38 9.49 -14.20
C SER A 403 15.09 8.59 -15.41
N GLU A 404 13.93 7.93 -15.44
CA GLU A 404 13.57 7.03 -16.53
C GLU A 404 13.41 7.79 -17.86
N VAL A 405 12.78 8.97 -17.85
CA VAL A 405 12.63 9.79 -19.05
C VAL A 405 14.00 10.19 -19.61
N ARG A 406 14.94 10.62 -18.76
CA ARG A 406 16.31 10.95 -19.21
C ARG A 406 17.03 9.75 -19.81
N ARG A 407 16.96 8.60 -19.13
CA ARG A 407 17.55 7.34 -19.60
C ARG A 407 17.02 6.95 -20.99
N LEU A 408 15.71 6.98 -21.17
CA LEU A 408 15.05 6.58 -22.41
C LEU A 408 15.27 7.58 -23.56
N LEU A 409 15.53 8.84 -23.24
CA LEU A 409 15.91 9.88 -24.21
C LEU A 409 17.42 9.91 -24.51
N GLY A 410 18.23 9.08 -23.84
CA GLY A 410 19.69 9.08 -24.01
C GLY A 410 20.37 10.36 -23.49
N LEU A 411 19.84 10.94 -22.40
CA LEU A 411 20.31 12.18 -21.77
C LEU A 411 21.05 11.95 -20.44
N GLU A 412 21.54 10.72 -20.24
CA GLU A 412 22.36 10.31 -19.10
C GLU A 412 23.86 10.49 -19.35
#